data_AF-A0A813BQN6-F1
#
_entry.id   AF-A0A813BQN6-F1
#
_cell.length_a   1.000
_cell.length_b   1.000
_cell.length_c   1.000
_cell.angle_alpha   90.00
_cell.angle_beta   90.00
_cell.angle_gamma   90.00
#
_symmetry.space_group_name_H-M   'P 1'
#
loop_
_entity.id
_entity.type
_entity.pdbx_description
1 polymer ?
#
loop_
_entity_poly.entity_id
_entity_poly.type
_entity_poly.pdbx_seq_one_letter_code
_entity_poly.pdbx_strand_id
1 'polypeptide(L)'
;AFPTADGYINVGAANQANWLRLLEALGAEHLAEDPRFAENKGRMANLDALVTALSPYFEARSTAQWLEIFEAKGFPAGPVLSVGEMHQDPQALAREMVVDLEHPTAGAMKTLGLPIKFSETPGGVARPAPLYGQHSREVLREAGYAEAEIEALVESGVLGEETALVPATFALGVPPPAMSASRPRSSPPSSLRPTVRTVAERAGVSTATVSRVVNGQVAADSPTGRRVRAVIAELGFRPSRLGRSLKTARSALVGIALPSLNDPLLSRVLQGAEAAAAAAGYGLLVTRLAAEEGAGAAAVERLLGHSVEGLLLAGAAPDPAALAGTPCVRLLDPGRAARRGMGCAGAGEGRGAGAGIGVGVEIAAALHELVALLQGCGHRRFAVLREAGLDDWLDAAVLRHAGLRPDLLVELPRGCGAPGE
;
A
#
# COMPACT_ATOMS: atom_id res chain seq x y z
N ALA A 1 -17.69 12.00 10.56
CA ALA A 1 -17.63 13.39 11.05
C ALA A 1 -18.86 14.17 10.57
N PHE A 2 -19.37 15.06 11.40
CA PHE A 2 -20.43 16.00 11.06
C PHE A 2 -19.86 17.43 11.05
N PRO A 3 -20.29 18.29 10.12
CA PRO A 3 -19.97 19.71 10.19
C PRO A 3 -20.60 20.32 11.43
N THR A 4 -19.88 21.25 12.05
CA THR A 4 -20.36 22.12 13.13
C THR A 4 -20.30 23.57 12.65
N ALA A 5 -20.63 24.53 13.51
CA ALA A 5 -20.58 25.95 13.13
C ALA A 5 -19.18 26.44 12.71
N ASP A 6 -18.10 25.83 13.24
CA ASP A 6 -16.72 26.29 13.09
C ASP A 6 -15.72 25.19 12.69
N GLY A 7 -16.16 23.94 12.58
CA GLY A 7 -15.28 22.81 12.31
C GLY A 7 -16.02 21.50 12.07
N TYR A 8 -15.42 20.39 12.47
CA TYR A 8 -15.99 19.06 12.33
C TYR A 8 -15.85 18.25 13.61
N ILE A 9 -16.84 17.42 13.90
CA ILE A 9 -16.87 16.55 15.07
C ILE A 9 -17.14 15.09 14.70
N ASN A 10 -16.43 14.17 15.34
CA ASN A 10 -16.71 12.74 15.30
C ASN A 10 -17.50 12.34 16.55
N VAL A 11 -18.44 11.41 16.39
CA VAL A 11 -19.34 10.93 17.44
C VAL A 11 -19.36 9.39 17.48
N GLY A 12 -19.28 8.81 18.66
CA GLY A 12 -19.19 7.37 18.90
C GLY A 12 -20.54 6.70 19.17
N ALA A 13 -21.48 6.80 18.23
CA ALA A 13 -22.82 6.18 18.31
C ALA A 13 -22.88 4.74 17.75
N ALA A 14 -21.91 3.89 18.09
CA ALA A 14 -21.73 2.57 17.47
C ALA A 14 -22.77 1.51 17.90
N ASN A 15 -23.51 1.73 18.99
CA ASN A 15 -24.54 0.83 19.49
C ASN A 15 -25.85 1.58 19.74
N GLN A 16 -26.95 0.84 19.97
CA GLN A 16 -28.27 1.43 20.12
C GLN A 16 -28.39 2.37 21.33
N ALA A 17 -27.74 2.04 22.44
CA ALA A 17 -27.76 2.89 23.63
C ALA A 17 -27.09 4.25 23.36
N ASN A 18 -25.92 4.25 22.71
CA ASN A 18 -25.23 5.48 22.33
C ASN A 18 -25.99 6.25 21.24
N TRP A 19 -26.67 5.55 20.32
CA TRP A 19 -27.54 6.20 19.33
C TRP A 19 -28.66 7.02 20.00
N LEU A 20 -29.39 6.43 20.95
CA LEU A 20 -30.47 7.14 21.64
C LEU A 20 -29.94 8.31 22.49
N ARG A 21 -28.80 8.13 23.16
CA ARG A 21 -28.12 9.21 23.91
C ARG A 21 -27.68 10.35 23.00
N LEU A 22 -27.22 10.04 21.79
CA LEU A 22 -26.87 11.06 20.81
C LEU A 22 -28.11 11.88 20.43
N LEU A 23 -29.22 11.22 20.10
CA LEU A 23 -30.46 11.91 19.74
C LEU A 23 -30.98 12.80 20.87
N GLU A 24 -30.93 12.32 22.10
CA GLU A 24 -31.31 13.09 23.30
C GLU A 24 -30.37 14.30 23.52
N ALA A 25 -29.08 14.16 23.24
CA ALA A 25 -28.12 15.28 23.30
C ALA A 25 -28.36 16.32 22.20
N LEU A 26 -28.85 15.89 21.04
CA LEU A 26 -29.16 16.76 19.91
C LEU A 26 -30.57 17.38 20.00
N GLY A 27 -31.46 16.85 20.85
CA GLY A 27 -32.89 17.18 20.85
C GLY A 27 -33.61 16.67 19.59
N ALA A 28 -33.16 15.53 19.06
CA ALA A 28 -33.60 14.93 17.81
C ALA A 28 -34.24 13.54 18.02
N GLU A 29 -34.90 13.32 19.16
CA GLU A 29 -35.43 12.02 19.59
C GLU A 29 -36.42 11.42 18.60
N HIS A 30 -37.18 12.25 17.87
CA HIS A 30 -38.09 11.81 16.81
C HIS A 30 -37.39 11.01 15.69
N LEU A 31 -36.07 11.18 15.49
CA LEU A 31 -35.32 10.37 14.52
C LEU A 31 -35.22 8.91 14.96
N ALA A 32 -35.46 8.58 16.24
CA ALA A 32 -35.54 7.19 16.70
C ALA A 32 -36.79 6.47 16.17
N GLU A 33 -37.84 7.22 15.83
CA GLU A 33 -39.12 6.70 15.34
C GLU A 33 -39.13 6.52 13.81
N ASP A 34 -38.20 7.17 13.11
CA ASP A 34 -38.02 6.98 11.67
C ASP A 34 -37.58 5.53 11.38
N PRO A 35 -38.35 4.74 10.61
CA PRO A 35 -38.00 3.35 10.29
C PRO A 35 -36.62 3.20 9.66
N ARG A 36 -36.10 4.24 9.00
CA ARG A 36 -34.76 4.25 8.42
C ARG A 36 -33.66 4.31 9.47
N PHE A 37 -33.92 4.90 10.65
CA PHE A 37 -32.89 5.20 11.65
C PHE A 37 -33.10 4.50 13.01
N ALA A 38 -34.27 3.89 13.22
CA ALA A 38 -34.61 3.15 14.44
C ALA A 38 -33.57 2.07 14.80
N GLU A 39 -33.13 1.29 13.82
CA GLU A 39 -32.15 0.20 14.00
C GLU A 39 -30.83 0.46 13.30
N ASN A 40 -29.75 -0.15 13.81
CA ASN A 40 -28.41 0.02 13.24
C ASN A 40 -28.33 -0.43 11.77
N LYS A 41 -28.98 -1.55 11.43
CA LYS A 41 -29.03 -2.04 10.05
C LYS A 41 -29.66 -1.02 9.11
N GLY A 42 -30.76 -0.39 9.54
CA GLY A 42 -31.43 0.69 8.82
C GLY A 42 -30.51 1.90 8.64
N ARG A 43 -29.86 2.34 9.72
CA ARG A 43 -28.91 3.47 9.70
C ARG A 43 -27.77 3.27 8.71
N MET A 44 -27.18 2.08 8.67
CA MET A 44 -26.09 1.78 7.75
C MET A 44 -26.55 1.70 6.29
N ALA A 45 -27.75 1.15 6.04
CA ALA A 45 -28.33 1.12 4.70
C ALA A 45 -28.77 2.52 4.19
N ASN A 46 -29.00 3.47 5.11
CA ASN A 46 -29.49 4.82 4.82
C ASN A 46 -28.49 5.90 5.30
N LEU A 47 -27.19 5.61 5.26
CA LEU A 47 -26.17 6.47 5.88
C LEU A 47 -26.19 7.91 5.34
N ASP A 48 -26.32 8.10 4.02
CA ASP A 48 -26.37 9.44 3.42
C ASP A 48 -27.59 10.25 3.90
N ALA A 49 -28.75 9.58 4.01
CA ALA A 49 -29.97 10.20 4.51
C ALA A 49 -29.86 10.52 6.01
N LEU A 50 -29.22 9.65 6.79
CA LEU A 50 -28.94 9.87 8.20
C LEU A 50 -28.00 11.06 8.39
N VAL A 51 -26.93 11.14 7.59
CA VAL A 51 -25.98 12.25 7.65
C VAL A 51 -26.68 13.56 7.32
N THR A 52 -27.51 13.56 6.28
CA THR A 52 -28.30 14.73 5.88
C THR A 52 -29.27 15.16 6.99
N ALA A 53 -29.93 14.22 7.66
CA ALA A 53 -30.89 14.52 8.73
C ALA A 53 -30.20 15.09 9.99
N LEU A 54 -29.01 14.58 10.34
CA LEU A 54 -28.30 14.99 11.56
C LEU A 54 -27.46 16.26 11.40
N SER A 55 -26.96 16.57 10.20
CA SER A 55 -26.05 17.69 9.97
C SER A 55 -26.59 19.04 10.49
N PRO A 56 -27.87 19.42 10.26
CA PRO A 56 -28.41 20.68 10.76
C PRO A 56 -28.35 20.82 12.29
N TYR A 57 -28.44 19.71 13.02
CA TYR A 57 -28.31 19.75 14.48
C TYR A 57 -26.88 20.11 14.88
N PHE A 58 -25.88 19.44 14.30
CA PHE A 58 -24.48 19.71 14.62
C PHE A 58 -24.01 21.10 14.18
N GLU A 59 -24.54 21.64 13.09
CA GLU A 59 -24.22 22.99 12.62
C GLU A 59 -24.73 24.12 13.55
N ALA A 60 -25.65 23.81 14.47
CA ALA A 60 -26.25 24.81 15.35
C ALA A 60 -25.31 25.33 16.46
N ARG A 61 -24.18 24.67 16.73
CA ARG A 61 -23.21 25.06 17.77
C ARG A 61 -21.78 24.85 17.29
N SER A 62 -20.84 25.52 17.95
CA SER A 62 -19.40 25.29 17.75
C SER A 62 -18.98 23.88 18.18
N THR A 63 -17.85 23.42 17.66
CA THR A 63 -17.24 22.14 18.04
C THR A 63 -17.01 22.08 19.55
N ALA A 64 -16.49 23.15 20.16
CA ALA A 64 -16.22 23.22 21.60
C ALA A 64 -17.50 23.07 22.45
N GLN A 65 -18.57 23.79 22.09
CA GLN A 65 -19.85 23.68 22.79
C GLN A 65 -20.45 22.27 22.69
N TRP A 66 -20.31 21.60 21.55
CA TRP A 66 -20.75 20.21 21.42
C TRP A 66 -19.92 19.25 22.28
N LEU A 67 -18.61 19.44 22.34
CA LEU A 67 -17.73 18.63 23.20
C LEU A 67 -18.12 18.78 24.67
N GLU A 68 -18.38 19.99 25.16
CA GLU A 68 -18.87 20.22 26.53
C GLU A 68 -20.19 19.48 26.82
N ILE A 69 -21.15 19.56 25.88
CA ILE A 69 -22.45 18.87 26.01
C ILE A 69 -22.26 17.35 26.06
N PHE A 70 -21.42 16.80 25.18
CA PHE A 70 -21.20 15.37 25.09
C PHE A 70 -20.39 14.83 26.27
N GLU A 71 -19.38 15.57 26.73
CA GLU A 71 -18.58 15.22 27.91
C GLU A 71 -19.44 15.18 29.17
N ALA A 72 -20.31 16.18 29.38
CA ALA A 72 -21.25 16.20 30.50
C ALA A 72 -22.22 15.00 30.50
N LYS A 73 -22.52 14.44 29.32
CA LYS A 73 -23.35 13.23 29.16
C LYS A 73 -22.54 11.92 29.09
N GLY A 74 -21.21 11.97 29.24
CA GLY A 74 -20.33 10.81 29.09
C GLY A 74 -20.39 10.16 27.70
N PHE A 75 -20.73 10.95 26.68
CA PHE A 75 -20.88 10.49 25.30
C PHE A 75 -19.56 10.65 24.55
N PRO A 76 -19.04 9.59 23.90
CA PRO A 76 -17.76 9.65 23.20
C PRO A 76 -17.86 10.53 21.95
N ALA A 77 -17.18 11.67 21.97
CA ALA A 77 -17.04 12.57 20.83
C ALA A 77 -15.63 13.19 20.81
N GLY A 78 -15.20 13.66 19.63
CA GLY A 78 -13.90 14.30 19.49
C GLY A 78 -13.85 15.21 18.25
N PRO A 79 -13.06 16.30 18.29
CA PRO A 79 -12.89 17.18 17.13
C PRO A 79 -12.12 16.48 16.01
N VAL A 80 -12.33 16.91 14.77
CA VAL A 80 -11.47 16.54 13.64
C VAL A 80 -10.38 17.60 13.53
N LEU A 81 -9.20 17.29 14.08
CA LEU A 81 -8.06 18.18 14.07
C LEU A 81 -7.29 18.12 12.74
N SER A 82 -6.78 19.26 12.29
CA SER A 82 -5.72 19.29 11.29
C SER A 82 -4.42 18.71 11.84
N VAL A 83 -3.45 18.42 10.95
CA VAL A 83 -2.14 17.93 11.38
C VAL A 83 -1.48 18.93 12.35
N GLY A 84 -1.56 20.24 12.08
CA GLY A 84 -0.97 21.26 12.95
C GLY A 84 -1.61 21.30 14.35
N GLU A 85 -2.94 21.25 14.41
CA GLU A 85 -3.68 21.24 15.68
C GLU A 85 -3.44 19.94 16.47
N MET A 86 -3.37 18.79 15.80
CA MET A 86 -3.05 17.51 16.42
C MET A 86 -1.70 17.54 17.14
N HIS A 87 -0.70 18.27 16.63
CA HIS A 87 0.60 18.40 17.30
C HIS A 87 0.54 19.20 18.61
N GLN A 88 -0.51 20.01 18.79
CA GLN A 88 -0.72 20.83 19.97
C GLN A 88 -1.80 20.26 20.88
N ASP A 89 -2.39 19.12 20.51
CA ASP A 89 -3.46 18.50 21.29
C ASP A 89 -2.94 18.11 22.68
N PRO A 90 -3.66 18.48 23.76
CA PRO A 90 -3.22 18.20 25.13
C PRO A 90 -2.95 16.72 25.39
N GLN A 91 -3.73 15.81 24.80
CA GLN A 91 -3.52 14.37 24.97
C GLN A 91 -2.32 13.89 24.16
N ALA A 92 -2.09 14.40 22.95
CA ALA A 92 -0.89 14.09 22.18
C ALA A 92 0.40 14.53 22.91
N LEU A 93 0.38 15.73 23.50
CA LEU A 93 1.49 16.25 24.31
C LEU A 93 1.68 15.46 25.61
N ALA A 94 0.61 15.20 26.36
CA ALA A 94 0.65 14.42 27.60
C ALA A 94 1.13 12.98 27.37
N ARG A 95 0.92 12.44 26.16
CA ARG A 95 1.39 11.12 25.76
C ARG A 95 2.77 11.15 25.10
N GLU A 96 3.48 12.27 25.11
CA GLU A 96 4.81 12.43 24.50
C GLU A 96 4.82 11.96 23.04
N MET A 97 3.73 12.24 22.30
CA MET A 97 3.60 11.85 20.90
C MET A 97 4.23 12.85 19.95
N VAL A 98 4.56 14.05 20.44
CA VAL A 98 5.29 15.08 19.70
C VAL A 98 6.58 15.33 20.44
N VAL A 99 7.69 14.88 19.86
CA VAL A 99 9.02 14.94 20.48
C VAL A 99 9.84 16.00 19.75
N ASP A 100 10.32 16.98 20.50
CA ASP A 100 11.29 17.97 20.04
C ASP A 100 12.70 17.39 20.03
N LEU A 101 13.46 17.62 18.96
CA LEU A 101 14.85 17.20 18.85
C LEU A 101 15.66 18.17 17.97
N GLU A 102 16.97 18.18 18.17
CA GLU A 102 17.92 18.93 17.36
C GLU A 102 18.60 17.97 16.37
N HIS A 103 18.40 18.17 15.07
CA HIS A 103 19.07 17.38 14.03
C HIS A 103 20.35 18.08 13.55
N PRO A 104 21.50 17.38 13.43
CA PRO A 104 22.79 18.02 13.11
C PRO A 104 22.79 18.93 11.87
N THR A 105 21.98 18.60 10.86
CA THR A 105 21.88 19.39 9.60
C THR A 105 20.55 20.09 9.40
N ALA A 106 19.48 19.64 10.07
CA ALA A 106 18.12 20.17 9.85
C ALA A 106 17.69 21.14 10.97
N GLY A 107 18.49 21.25 12.03
CA GLY A 107 18.21 22.09 13.18
C GLY A 107 17.09 21.55 14.06
N ALA A 108 16.45 22.45 14.81
CA ALA A 108 15.30 22.15 15.64
C ALA A 108 14.14 21.59 14.80
N MET A 109 13.68 20.39 15.15
CA MET A 109 12.57 19.73 14.49
C MET A 109 11.71 18.92 15.47
N LYS A 110 10.52 18.53 15.01
CA LYS A 110 9.59 17.66 15.74
C LYS A 110 9.45 16.32 15.04
N THR A 111 9.28 15.25 15.81
CA THR A 111 8.97 13.91 15.30
C THR A 111 7.87 13.26 16.13
N LEU A 112 7.36 12.13 15.65
CA LEU A 112 6.37 11.33 16.36
C LEU A 112 7.03 10.44 17.42
N GLY A 113 6.44 10.44 18.62
CA GLY A 113 6.85 9.58 19.73
C GLY A 113 6.35 8.14 19.61
N LEU A 114 6.75 7.29 20.57
CA LEU A 114 6.31 5.91 20.65
C LEU A 114 4.86 5.85 21.19
N PRO A 115 3.88 5.29 20.44
CA PRO A 115 2.47 5.26 20.86
C PRO A 115 2.20 4.33 22.04
N ILE A 116 3.03 3.31 22.21
CA ILE A 116 2.95 2.32 23.29
C ILE A 116 3.90 2.74 24.40
N LYS A 117 3.42 2.76 25.65
CA LYS A 117 4.21 3.15 26.82
C LYS A 117 4.45 1.92 27.71
N PHE A 118 5.71 1.62 27.96
CA PHE A 118 6.13 0.51 28.83
C PHE A 118 6.62 1.10 30.16
N SER A 119 6.18 0.51 31.28
CA SER A 119 6.56 0.96 32.62
C SER A 119 8.00 0.60 33.01
N GLU A 120 8.48 -0.58 32.58
CA GLU A 120 9.80 -1.11 32.97
C GLU A 120 10.89 -0.80 31.93
N THR A 121 10.53 -0.75 30.65
CA THR A 121 11.43 -0.46 29.54
C THR A 121 10.91 0.73 28.72
N PRO A 122 10.87 1.95 29.28
CA PRO A 122 10.39 3.12 28.55
C PRO A 122 11.13 3.28 27.22
N GLY A 123 10.41 3.09 26.12
CA GLY A 123 10.91 3.32 24.77
C GLY A 123 10.64 4.76 24.33
N GLY A 124 11.27 5.18 23.25
CA GLY A 124 11.08 6.53 22.72
C GLY A 124 12.13 6.92 21.70
N VAL A 125 11.98 8.12 21.15
CA VAL A 125 12.97 8.72 20.27
C VAL A 125 14.09 9.27 21.15
N ALA A 126 15.26 8.63 21.13
CA ALA A 126 16.41 9.02 21.94
C ALA A 126 17.36 10.00 21.23
N ARG A 127 17.40 9.95 19.89
CA ARG A 127 18.32 10.75 19.07
C ARG A 127 17.72 11.03 17.69
N PRO A 128 18.18 12.09 16.99
CA PRO A 128 17.87 12.31 15.57
C PRO A 128 18.22 11.10 14.70
N ALA A 129 17.65 11.08 13.50
CA ALA A 129 18.11 10.18 12.46
C ALA A 129 19.61 10.40 12.20
N PRO A 130 20.41 9.32 12.02
CA PRO A 130 21.83 9.48 11.77
C PRO A 130 22.10 10.09 10.40
N LEU A 131 23.21 10.79 10.27
CA LEU A 131 23.74 11.19 8.97
C LEU A 131 24.20 9.96 8.18
N TYR A 132 24.24 10.12 6.86
CA TYR A 132 24.82 9.10 6.00
C TYR A 132 26.27 8.82 6.42
N GLY A 133 26.58 7.56 6.69
CA GLY A 133 27.93 7.14 7.10
C GLY A 133 28.33 7.47 8.54
N GLN A 134 27.46 8.09 9.36
CA GLN A 134 27.82 8.59 10.70
C GLN A 134 28.43 7.51 11.62
N HIS A 135 27.94 6.27 11.55
CA HIS A 135 28.41 5.17 12.40
C HIS A 135 29.26 4.14 11.63
N SER A 136 29.65 4.43 10.38
CA SER A 136 30.38 3.49 9.52
C SER A 136 31.69 2.99 10.16
N ARG A 137 32.52 3.91 10.66
CA ARG A 137 33.79 3.58 11.32
C ARG A 137 33.58 2.84 12.65
N GLU A 138 32.59 3.27 13.44
CA GLU A 138 32.26 2.65 14.73
C GLU A 138 31.90 1.17 14.55
N VAL A 139 30.95 0.87 13.66
CA VAL A 139 30.50 -0.51 13.41
C VAL A 139 31.62 -1.39 12.86
N LEU A 140 32.49 -0.87 11.98
CA LEU A 140 33.62 -1.65 11.46
C LEU A 140 34.67 -1.96 12.53
N ARG A 141 34.93 -1.03 13.46
CA ARG A 141 35.81 -1.30 14.61
C ARG A 141 35.21 -2.36 15.53
N GLU A 142 33.91 -2.29 15.82
CA GLU A 142 33.21 -3.32 16.60
C GLU A 142 33.23 -4.69 15.92
N ALA A 143 33.20 -4.71 14.59
CA ALA A 143 33.33 -5.93 13.79
C ALA A 143 34.78 -6.45 13.70
N GLY A 144 35.76 -5.77 14.29
CA GLY A 144 37.15 -6.23 14.39
C GLY A 144 38.08 -5.81 13.25
N TYR A 145 37.67 -4.87 12.38
CA TYR A 145 38.55 -4.33 11.34
C TYR A 145 39.62 -3.42 11.95
N ALA A 146 40.86 -3.54 11.46
CA ALA A 146 41.93 -2.64 11.84
C ALA A 146 41.76 -1.27 11.18
N GLU A 147 42.25 -0.19 11.81
CA GLU A 147 42.07 1.17 11.30
C GLU A 147 42.63 1.35 9.87
N ALA A 148 43.72 0.64 9.55
CA ALA A 148 44.30 0.65 8.19
C ALA A 148 43.38 0.02 7.13
N GLU A 149 42.60 -1.00 7.49
CA GLU A 149 41.63 -1.64 6.59
C GLU A 149 40.40 -0.75 6.39
N ILE A 150 39.96 -0.09 7.46
CA ILE A 150 38.87 0.90 7.41
C ILE A 150 39.26 2.06 6.49
N GLU A 151 40.48 2.58 6.62
CA GLU A 151 40.96 3.68 5.78
C GLU A 151 41.02 3.29 4.30
N ALA A 152 41.48 2.07 3.99
CA ALA A 152 41.48 1.56 2.62
C ALA A 152 40.05 1.45 2.02
N LEU A 153 39.05 1.13 2.84
CA LEU A 153 37.64 1.10 2.41
C LEU A 153 37.07 2.51 2.16
N VAL A 154 37.52 3.50 2.92
CA VAL A 154 37.19 4.93 2.69
C VAL A 154 37.83 5.41 1.39
N GLU A 155 39.14 5.20 1.22
CA GLU A 155 39.88 5.64 0.03
C GLU A 155 39.35 5.02 -1.27
N SER A 156 38.91 3.76 -1.21
CA SER A 156 38.31 3.06 -2.35
C SER A 156 36.86 3.47 -2.66
N GLY A 157 36.24 4.32 -1.81
CA GLY A 157 34.86 4.78 -1.97
C GLY A 157 33.80 3.72 -1.66
N VAL A 158 34.20 2.58 -1.10
CA VAL A 158 33.30 1.50 -0.66
C VAL A 158 32.59 1.90 0.64
N LEU A 159 33.30 2.60 1.53
CA LEU A 159 32.75 3.12 2.78
C LEU A 159 32.34 4.59 2.62
N GLY A 160 31.05 4.87 2.79
CA GLY A 160 30.56 6.24 2.92
C GLY A 160 30.86 6.82 4.30
N GLU A 161 31.50 7.99 4.35
CA GLU A 161 31.76 8.74 5.58
C GLU A 161 30.70 9.81 5.85
N GLU A 162 30.71 10.33 7.08
CA GLU A 162 29.86 11.43 7.54
C GLU A 162 29.95 12.61 6.59
N THR A 163 29.01 12.66 5.66
CA THR A 163 28.84 13.78 4.76
C THR A 163 27.68 14.56 5.33
N ALA A 164 27.94 15.79 5.78
CA ALA A 164 26.88 16.76 5.92
C ALA A 164 26.17 16.81 4.57
N LEU A 165 24.93 16.32 4.51
CA LEU A 165 24.06 16.56 3.37
C LEU A 165 24.08 18.08 3.17
N VAL A 166 24.84 18.54 2.16
CA VAL A 166 24.75 19.92 1.69
C VAL A 166 23.27 20.11 1.46
N PRO A 167 22.62 21.11 2.07
CA PRO A 167 21.20 21.28 1.90
C PRO A 167 20.98 21.43 0.41
N ALA A 168 20.45 20.39 -0.22
CA ALA A 168 19.78 20.55 -1.49
C ALA A 168 18.68 21.54 -1.13
N THR A 169 18.80 22.77 -1.58
CA THR A 169 17.79 23.80 -1.42
C THR A 169 16.53 23.27 -2.08
N PHE A 170 15.74 22.51 -1.33
CA PHE A 170 14.36 22.23 -1.64
C PHE A 170 13.66 23.53 -1.33
N ALA A 171 13.71 24.44 -2.31
CA ALA A 171 12.88 25.62 -2.31
C ALA A 171 11.43 25.14 -2.43
N LEU A 172 10.81 24.82 -1.28
CA LEU A 172 9.36 24.86 -1.12
C LEU A 172 8.92 26.32 -1.17
N GLY A 173 9.15 26.97 -2.31
CA GLY A 173 8.61 28.27 -2.67
C GLY A 173 7.18 28.14 -3.17
N VAL A 174 6.34 27.34 -2.49
CA VAL A 174 4.89 27.45 -2.65
C VAL A 174 4.43 28.30 -1.47
N PRO A 175 4.14 29.60 -1.66
CA PRO A 175 3.56 30.41 -0.60
C PRO A 175 2.23 29.77 -0.17
N PRO A 176 1.86 29.85 1.12
CA PRO A 176 0.56 29.40 1.58
C PRO A 176 -0.52 30.13 0.77
N PRO A 177 -1.54 29.42 0.24
CA PRO A 177 -2.62 30.10 -0.45
C PRO A 177 -3.27 31.08 0.52
N ALA A 178 -3.24 32.37 0.18
CA ALA A 178 -3.93 33.39 0.93
C ALA A 178 -5.41 32.98 1.11
N MET A 179 -5.87 32.95 2.36
CA MET A 179 -7.28 32.79 2.67
C MET A 179 -8.06 33.97 2.07
N SER A 180 -8.63 33.78 0.89
CA SER A 180 -9.60 34.71 0.31
C SER A 180 -11.00 34.13 0.48
N ALA A 181 -11.89 34.97 1.02
CA ALA A 181 -13.29 34.71 1.25
C ALA A 181 -14.03 34.10 0.04
N SER A 182 -15.03 33.31 0.38
CA SER A 182 -16.05 32.64 -0.45
C SER A 182 -16.28 33.24 -1.85
N ARG A 183 -15.94 32.46 -2.89
CA ARG A 183 -16.55 32.63 -4.23
C ARG A 183 -17.72 31.67 -4.39
N PRO A 184 -18.85 32.10 -4.97
CA PRO A 184 -20.01 31.25 -5.21
C PRO A 184 -19.64 30.10 -6.17
N ARG A 185 -20.20 28.92 -5.92
CA ARG A 185 -19.99 27.71 -6.74
C ARG A 185 -20.59 27.90 -8.13
N SER A 186 -19.78 28.33 -9.09
CA SER A 186 -20.02 28.02 -10.50
C SER A 186 -19.53 26.59 -10.76
N SER A 187 -20.33 25.80 -11.48
CA SER A 187 -19.96 24.48 -11.99
C SER A 187 -18.51 24.46 -12.50
N PRO A 188 -17.73 23.40 -12.21
CA PRO A 188 -16.32 23.39 -12.57
C PRO A 188 -16.18 23.52 -14.10
N PRO A 189 -15.38 24.46 -14.62
CA PRO A 189 -15.03 24.44 -16.03
C PRO A 189 -14.32 23.12 -16.34
N SER A 190 -14.65 22.52 -17.48
CA SER A 190 -13.97 21.34 -18.00
C SER A 190 -12.45 21.52 -17.86
N SER A 191 -11.83 20.60 -17.13
CA SER A 191 -10.48 20.75 -16.58
C SER A 191 -9.41 21.07 -17.64
N LEU A 192 -8.56 22.04 -17.31
CA LEU A 192 -7.30 22.49 -17.92
C LEU A 192 -6.22 21.37 -18.05
N ARG A 193 -6.55 20.17 -18.52
CA ARG A 193 -5.52 19.17 -18.85
C ARG A 193 -4.92 19.51 -20.21
N PRO A 194 -3.60 19.77 -20.30
CA PRO A 194 -2.95 19.98 -21.58
C PRO A 194 -3.23 18.80 -22.51
N THR A 195 -3.56 19.07 -23.76
CA THR A 195 -3.81 18.06 -24.79
C THR A 195 -2.67 18.05 -25.81
N VAL A 196 -2.61 17.02 -26.67
CA VAL A 196 -1.68 17.00 -27.83
C VAL A 196 -1.84 18.25 -28.69
N ARG A 197 -3.07 18.77 -28.80
CA ARG A 197 -3.38 20.01 -29.53
C ARG A 197 -2.76 21.23 -28.87
N THR A 198 -2.89 21.35 -27.55
CA THR A 198 -2.27 22.44 -26.76
C THR A 198 -0.74 22.43 -26.89
N VAL A 199 -0.11 21.24 -26.87
CA VAL A 199 1.33 21.09 -27.10
C VAL A 199 1.72 21.49 -28.52
N ALA A 200 0.92 21.10 -29.52
CA ALA A 200 1.17 21.40 -30.93
C ALA A 200 1.12 22.91 -31.20
N GLU A 201 0.07 23.58 -30.70
CA GLU A 201 -0.11 25.04 -30.79
C GLU A 201 1.05 25.78 -30.14
N ARG A 202 1.44 25.39 -28.92
CA ARG A 202 2.52 26.07 -28.17
C ARG A 202 3.92 25.80 -28.74
N ALA A 203 4.14 24.63 -29.34
CA ALA A 203 5.41 24.30 -30.00
C ALA A 203 5.49 24.78 -31.47
N GLY A 204 4.40 25.31 -32.02
CA GLY A 204 4.35 25.77 -33.42
C GLY A 204 4.51 24.64 -34.44
N VAL A 205 3.95 23.46 -34.16
CA VAL A 205 4.03 22.28 -35.03
C VAL A 205 2.65 21.63 -35.19
N SER A 206 2.51 20.69 -36.12
CA SER A 206 1.27 19.91 -36.24
C SER A 206 1.11 18.89 -35.10
N THR A 207 -0.14 18.51 -34.79
CA THR A 207 -0.44 17.41 -33.84
C THR A 207 0.20 16.09 -34.26
N ALA A 208 0.31 15.84 -35.57
CA ALA A 208 1.03 14.69 -36.13
C ALA A 208 2.53 14.75 -35.81
N THR A 209 3.15 15.94 -35.86
CA THR A 209 4.55 16.14 -35.48
C THR A 209 4.76 15.89 -33.99
N VAL A 210 3.88 16.39 -33.12
CA VAL A 210 3.93 16.09 -31.67
C VAL A 210 3.82 14.59 -31.41
N SER A 211 2.89 13.92 -32.09
CA SER A 211 2.71 12.46 -31.99
C SER A 211 3.98 11.70 -32.43
N ARG A 212 4.62 12.11 -33.53
CA ARG A 212 5.88 11.49 -34.00
C ARG A 212 7.03 11.70 -33.02
N VAL A 213 7.16 12.89 -32.42
CA VAL A 213 8.17 13.17 -31.38
C VAL A 213 7.92 12.33 -30.13
N VAL A 214 6.68 12.27 -29.65
CA VAL A 214 6.29 11.48 -28.47
C VAL A 214 6.49 9.98 -28.68
N ASN A 215 6.34 9.50 -29.92
CA ASN A 215 6.52 8.09 -30.28
C ASN A 215 7.93 7.77 -30.81
N GLY A 216 8.91 8.67 -30.63
CA GLY A 216 10.31 8.42 -30.99
C GLY A 216 10.62 8.36 -32.49
N GLN A 217 9.67 8.74 -33.35
CA GLN A 217 9.83 8.76 -34.81
C GLN A 217 10.56 10.02 -35.30
N VAL A 218 10.86 10.95 -34.39
CA VAL A 218 11.68 12.14 -34.62
C VAL A 218 12.81 12.12 -33.61
N ALA A 219 14.05 12.23 -34.10
CA ALA A 219 15.25 12.15 -33.28
C ALA A 219 15.23 13.13 -32.10
N ALA A 220 15.74 12.68 -30.94
CA ALA A 220 15.58 13.38 -29.68
C ALA A 220 16.31 14.75 -29.63
N ASP A 221 17.37 14.83 -30.40
CA ASP A 221 18.29 15.95 -30.58
C ASP A 221 17.92 16.83 -31.79
N SER A 222 16.90 16.48 -32.58
CA SER A 222 16.46 17.36 -33.66
C SER A 222 15.92 18.69 -33.09
N PRO A 223 16.06 19.82 -33.83
CA PRO A 223 15.52 21.11 -33.40
C PRO A 223 14.02 21.05 -33.05
N THR A 224 13.25 20.32 -33.86
CA THR A 224 11.81 20.08 -33.65
C THR A 224 11.55 19.22 -32.42
N GLY A 225 12.34 18.16 -32.22
CA GLY A 225 12.22 17.28 -31.06
C GLY A 225 12.49 18.01 -29.74
N ARG A 226 13.57 18.80 -29.67
CA ARG A 226 13.89 19.63 -28.49
C ARG A 226 12.76 20.59 -28.14
N ARG A 227 12.23 21.29 -29.15
CA ARG A 227 11.14 22.27 -28.98
C ARG A 227 9.88 21.62 -28.42
N VAL A 228 9.45 20.50 -29.00
CA VAL A 228 8.25 19.79 -28.54
C VAL A 228 8.44 19.22 -27.13
N ARG A 229 9.60 18.64 -26.80
CA ARG A 229 9.87 18.14 -25.43
C ARG A 229 9.91 19.25 -24.39
N ALA A 230 10.46 20.42 -24.71
CA ALA A 230 10.47 21.58 -23.82
C ALA A 230 9.04 22.03 -23.49
N VAL A 231 8.17 22.13 -24.50
CA VAL A 231 6.75 22.46 -24.30
C VAL A 231 6.00 21.38 -23.52
N ILE A 232 6.30 20.10 -23.75
CA ILE A 232 5.72 18.99 -22.98
C ILE A 232 6.07 19.11 -21.49
N ALA A 233 7.34 19.39 -21.19
CA ALA A 233 7.81 19.58 -19.82
C ALA A 233 7.18 20.82 -19.16
N GLU A 234 7.12 21.94 -19.89
CA GLU A 234 6.50 23.20 -19.44
C GLU A 234 5.01 23.01 -19.11
N LEU A 235 4.27 22.33 -19.97
CA LEU A 235 2.83 22.13 -19.79
C LEU A 235 2.48 20.96 -18.86
N GLY A 236 3.45 20.11 -18.50
CA GLY A 236 3.17 18.87 -17.77
C GLY A 236 2.32 17.87 -18.58
N PHE A 237 2.38 17.93 -19.91
CA PHE A 237 1.63 17.00 -20.78
C PHE A 237 2.17 15.57 -20.63
N ARG A 238 1.30 14.61 -20.36
CA ARG A 238 1.65 13.18 -20.34
C ARG A 238 0.91 12.45 -21.45
N PRO A 239 1.61 11.78 -22.38
CA PRO A 239 0.98 10.95 -23.39
C PRO A 239 0.05 9.90 -22.75
N SER A 240 -1.19 9.81 -23.23
CA SER A 240 -2.13 8.81 -22.73
C SER A 240 -1.74 7.42 -23.21
N ARG A 241 -1.41 6.51 -22.27
CA ARG A 241 -1.17 5.09 -22.57
C ARG A 241 -2.43 4.39 -23.07
N LEU A 242 -3.62 4.72 -22.54
CA LEU A 242 -4.90 4.20 -23.02
C LEU A 242 -5.16 4.59 -24.49
N GLY A 243 -4.87 5.84 -24.86
CA GLY A 243 -5.00 6.28 -26.26
C GLY A 243 -4.03 5.56 -27.22
N ARG A 244 -2.84 5.19 -26.75
CA ARG A 244 -1.87 4.39 -27.52
C ARG A 244 -2.33 2.94 -27.65
N SER A 245 -2.88 2.38 -26.58
CA SER A 245 -3.41 1.01 -26.54
C SER A 245 -4.55 0.80 -27.55
N LEU A 246 -5.46 1.76 -27.69
CA LEU A 246 -6.54 1.70 -28.68
C LEU A 246 -6.04 1.61 -30.14
N LYS A 247 -4.88 2.19 -30.44
CA LYS A 247 -4.29 2.13 -31.79
C LYS A 247 -3.44 0.89 -32.04
N THR A 248 -2.77 0.41 -31.00
CA THR A 248 -1.79 -0.69 -31.09
C THR A 248 -2.34 -2.04 -30.66
N ALA A 249 -3.56 -2.06 -30.11
CA ALA A 249 -4.16 -3.19 -29.40
C ALA A 249 -3.27 -3.74 -28.26
N ARG A 250 -2.38 -2.90 -27.71
CA ARG A 250 -1.41 -3.28 -26.67
C ARG A 250 -1.47 -2.33 -25.49
N SER A 251 -1.84 -2.82 -24.32
CA SER A 251 -1.91 -2.03 -23.09
C SER A 251 -0.54 -1.76 -22.47
N ALA A 252 0.45 -2.61 -22.79
CA ALA A 252 1.75 -2.71 -22.12
C ALA A 252 1.56 -2.84 -20.59
N LEU A 253 0.58 -3.62 -20.16
CA LEU A 253 0.32 -3.92 -18.75
C LEU A 253 0.46 -5.43 -18.48
N VAL A 254 1.10 -5.77 -17.38
CA VAL A 254 1.09 -7.12 -16.80
C VAL A 254 0.24 -7.06 -15.53
N GLY A 255 -0.70 -7.98 -15.40
CA GLY A 255 -1.50 -8.13 -14.19
C GLY A 255 -0.83 -9.06 -13.20
N ILE A 256 -0.85 -8.73 -11.92
CA ILE A 256 -0.40 -9.61 -10.85
C ILE A 256 -1.50 -9.77 -9.79
N ALA A 257 -1.82 -11.01 -9.43
CA ALA A 257 -2.78 -11.34 -8.40
C ALA A 257 -2.07 -12.06 -7.24
N LEU A 258 -2.08 -11.44 -6.06
CA LEU A 258 -1.41 -11.94 -4.86
C LEU A 258 -2.43 -12.13 -3.72
N PRO A 259 -2.29 -13.16 -2.87
CA PRO A 259 -3.19 -13.39 -1.75
C PRO A 259 -3.06 -12.28 -0.69
N SER A 260 -1.85 -11.79 -0.47
CA SER A 260 -1.52 -10.72 0.46
C SER A 260 -0.38 -9.85 -0.07
N LEU A 261 -0.43 -8.56 0.24
CA LEU A 261 0.67 -7.61 -0.03
C LEU A 261 1.56 -7.40 1.19
N ASN A 262 1.15 -7.90 2.36
CA ASN A 262 1.87 -7.75 3.61
C ASN A 262 2.83 -8.93 3.86
N ASP A 263 2.78 -9.97 3.02
CA ASP A 263 3.70 -11.09 3.09
C ASP A 263 5.10 -10.66 2.58
N PRO A 264 6.16 -10.76 3.41
CA PRO A 264 7.52 -10.41 3.01
C PRO A 264 8.02 -11.16 1.78
N LEU A 265 7.65 -12.44 1.58
CA LEU A 265 8.06 -13.21 0.40
C LEU A 265 7.41 -12.67 -0.87
N LEU A 266 6.10 -12.42 -0.83
CA LEU A 266 5.36 -11.90 -1.99
C LEU A 266 5.74 -10.47 -2.33
N SER A 267 6.09 -9.64 -1.33
CA SER A 267 6.61 -8.29 -1.58
C SER A 267 7.93 -8.29 -2.37
N ARG A 268 8.83 -9.27 -2.14
CA ARG A 268 10.06 -9.43 -2.92
C ARG A 268 9.78 -9.90 -4.35
N VAL A 269 8.81 -10.80 -4.53
CA VAL A 269 8.36 -11.22 -5.85
C VAL A 269 7.74 -10.04 -6.61
N LEU A 270 6.95 -9.21 -5.94
CA LEU A 270 6.37 -8.00 -6.52
C LEU A 270 7.46 -7.01 -6.99
N GLN A 271 8.48 -6.77 -6.16
CA GLN A 271 9.62 -5.92 -6.52
C GLN A 271 10.38 -6.47 -7.74
N GLY A 272 10.65 -7.78 -7.77
CA GLY A 272 11.29 -8.42 -8.92
C GLY A 272 10.44 -8.35 -10.20
N ALA A 273 9.13 -8.56 -10.07
CA ALA A 273 8.19 -8.45 -11.18
C ALA A 273 8.09 -7.01 -11.72
N GLU A 274 8.07 -6.01 -10.83
CA GLU A 274 8.09 -4.60 -11.21
C GLU A 274 9.37 -4.24 -11.98
N ALA A 275 10.54 -4.62 -11.47
CA ALA A 275 11.82 -4.34 -12.12
C ALA A 275 11.90 -4.99 -13.51
N ALA A 276 11.46 -6.25 -13.64
CA ALA A 276 11.43 -6.96 -14.92
C ALA A 276 10.42 -6.34 -15.91
N ALA A 277 9.22 -6.00 -15.44
CA ALA A 277 8.20 -5.34 -16.26
C ALA A 277 8.69 -3.97 -16.75
N ALA A 278 9.27 -3.17 -15.87
CA ALA A 278 9.80 -1.84 -16.20
C ALA A 278 10.93 -1.92 -17.25
N ALA A 279 11.88 -2.86 -17.09
CA ALA A 279 12.95 -3.08 -18.05
C ALA A 279 12.42 -3.48 -19.44
N ALA A 280 11.31 -4.22 -19.49
CA ALA A 280 10.64 -4.60 -20.73
C ALA A 280 9.64 -3.54 -21.26
N GLY A 281 9.50 -2.39 -20.60
CA GLY A 281 8.60 -1.31 -21.00
C GLY A 281 7.13 -1.51 -20.62
N TYR A 282 6.82 -2.48 -19.76
CA TYR A 282 5.48 -2.75 -19.22
C TYR A 282 5.24 -2.01 -17.91
N GLY A 283 3.97 -1.70 -17.64
CA GLY A 283 3.49 -1.35 -16.30
C GLY A 283 2.92 -2.57 -15.59
N LEU A 284 2.88 -2.52 -14.26
CA LEU A 284 2.31 -3.58 -13.43
C LEU A 284 0.97 -3.14 -12.84
N LEU A 285 -0.05 -4.00 -12.92
CA LEU A 285 -1.35 -3.80 -12.30
C LEU A 285 -1.58 -4.88 -11.23
N VAL A 286 -1.68 -4.46 -9.97
CA VAL A 286 -1.77 -5.36 -8.82
C VAL A 286 -3.22 -5.50 -8.37
N THR A 287 -3.68 -6.73 -8.15
CA THR A 287 -4.94 -7.03 -7.46
C THR A 287 -4.71 -8.04 -6.35
N ARG A 288 -5.59 -8.01 -5.35
CA ARG A 288 -5.69 -9.07 -4.35
C ARG A 288 -6.44 -10.28 -4.90
N LEU A 289 -5.94 -11.45 -4.56
CA LEU A 289 -6.56 -12.76 -4.75
C LEU A 289 -7.19 -13.17 -3.42
N ALA A 290 -8.52 -13.35 -3.37
CA ALA A 290 -9.18 -13.82 -2.15
C ALA A 290 -9.18 -15.36 -2.10
N ALA A 291 -9.19 -15.91 -0.88
CA ALA A 291 -9.09 -17.35 -0.62
C ALA A 291 -10.41 -18.13 -0.86
N GLU A 292 -11.52 -17.45 -1.15
CA GLU A 292 -12.83 -18.08 -1.37
C GLU A 292 -12.90 -18.78 -2.74
N GLU A 293 -13.61 -19.91 -2.81
CA GLU A 293 -13.88 -20.59 -4.09
C GLU A 293 -14.55 -19.64 -5.08
N GLY A 294 -13.98 -19.52 -6.29
CA GLY A 294 -14.46 -18.62 -7.34
C GLY A 294 -13.92 -17.18 -7.27
N ALA A 295 -13.35 -16.73 -6.15
CA ALA A 295 -12.83 -15.37 -6.04
C ALA A 295 -11.56 -15.12 -6.88
N GLY A 296 -10.85 -16.19 -7.24
CA GLY A 296 -9.75 -16.15 -8.20
C GLY A 296 -10.19 -15.76 -9.62
N ALA A 297 -11.37 -16.20 -10.04
CA ALA A 297 -11.93 -15.83 -11.35
C ALA A 297 -12.24 -14.34 -11.40
N ALA A 298 -12.88 -13.79 -10.36
CA ALA A 298 -13.19 -12.36 -10.28
C ALA A 298 -11.92 -11.47 -10.27
N ALA A 299 -10.83 -11.93 -9.63
CA ALA A 299 -9.55 -11.21 -9.66
C ALA A 299 -8.95 -11.19 -11.08
N VAL A 300 -8.99 -12.32 -11.78
CA VAL A 300 -8.53 -12.40 -13.17
C VAL A 300 -9.41 -11.58 -14.10
N GLU A 301 -10.74 -11.65 -13.99
CA GLU A 301 -11.67 -10.84 -14.78
C GLU A 301 -11.41 -9.34 -14.62
N ARG A 302 -11.13 -8.87 -13.40
CA ARG A 302 -10.74 -7.46 -13.17
C ARG A 302 -9.46 -7.10 -13.92
N LEU A 303 -8.45 -7.96 -13.93
CA LEU A 303 -7.21 -7.71 -14.66
C LEU A 303 -7.44 -7.75 -16.18
N LEU A 304 -8.21 -8.72 -16.67
CA LEU A 304 -8.56 -8.83 -18.09
C LEU A 304 -9.39 -7.64 -18.56
N GLY A 305 -10.25 -7.07 -17.70
CA GLY A 305 -10.98 -5.82 -17.98
C GLY A 305 -10.08 -4.60 -18.21
N HIS A 306 -8.82 -4.65 -17.75
CA HIS A 306 -7.81 -3.63 -18.04
C HIS A 306 -6.93 -3.99 -19.25
N SER A 307 -7.30 -5.05 -19.99
CA SER A 307 -6.60 -5.53 -21.18
C SER A 307 -5.12 -5.85 -20.92
N VAL A 308 -4.79 -6.44 -19.76
CA VAL A 308 -3.43 -6.89 -19.46
C VAL A 308 -2.95 -7.91 -20.50
N GLU A 309 -1.67 -7.84 -20.87
CA GLU A 309 -1.05 -8.71 -21.88
C GLU A 309 -0.43 -9.99 -21.28
N GLY A 310 -0.36 -10.07 -19.96
CA GLY A 310 0.15 -11.22 -19.23
C GLY A 310 -0.30 -11.20 -17.77
N LEU A 311 -0.31 -12.37 -17.15
CA LEU A 311 -0.75 -12.58 -15.77
C LEU A 311 0.32 -13.28 -14.94
N LEU A 312 0.53 -12.78 -13.72
CA LEU A 312 1.31 -13.41 -12.66
C LEU A 312 0.37 -13.77 -11.51
N LEU A 313 0.18 -15.05 -11.22
CA LEU A 313 -0.78 -15.51 -10.21
C LEU A 313 -0.06 -16.26 -9.09
N ALA A 314 -0.12 -15.76 -7.86
CA ALA A 314 0.33 -16.48 -6.67
C ALA A 314 -0.86 -17.21 -6.03
N GLY A 315 -1.01 -18.51 -6.31
CA GLY A 315 -2.10 -19.34 -5.77
C GLY A 315 -2.65 -20.38 -6.74
N ALA A 316 -3.81 -20.92 -6.40
CA ALA A 316 -4.58 -21.79 -7.28
C ALA A 316 -4.96 -21.04 -8.57
N ALA A 317 -4.60 -21.60 -9.73
CA ALA A 317 -4.99 -21.02 -11.01
C ALA A 317 -6.50 -21.22 -11.25
N PRO A 318 -7.21 -20.23 -11.79
CA PRO A 318 -8.53 -20.46 -12.34
C PRO A 318 -8.43 -21.39 -13.57
N ASP A 319 -9.58 -21.90 -14.02
CA ASP A 319 -9.69 -22.71 -15.23
C ASP A 319 -8.99 -21.99 -16.42
N PRO A 320 -8.19 -22.68 -17.25
CA PRO A 320 -7.62 -22.12 -18.48
C PRO A 320 -8.63 -21.33 -19.34
N ALA A 321 -9.91 -21.72 -19.34
CA ALA A 321 -10.98 -20.99 -20.02
C ALA A 321 -11.14 -19.55 -19.50
N ALA A 322 -10.92 -19.32 -18.20
CA ALA A 322 -11.04 -18.01 -17.57
C ALA A 322 -9.88 -17.05 -17.88
N LEU A 323 -8.78 -17.55 -18.46
CA LEU A 323 -7.62 -16.72 -18.82
C LEU A 323 -7.80 -16.03 -20.19
N ALA A 324 -8.84 -16.39 -20.96
CA ALA A 324 -9.15 -15.82 -22.27
C ALA A 324 -7.94 -15.80 -23.24
N GLY A 325 -7.06 -16.81 -23.16
CA GLY A 325 -5.85 -16.90 -23.98
C GLY A 325 -4.69 -15.99 -23.54
N THR A 326 -4.81 -15.30 -22.42
CA THR A 326 -3.77 -14.44 -21.86
C THR A 326 -2.64 -15.29 -21.26
N PRO A 327 -1.37 -15.07 -21.63
CA PRO A 327 -0.23 -15.79 -21.04
C PRO A 327 -0.20 -15.65 -19.52
N CYS A 328 -0.03 -16.76 -18.82
CA CYS A 328 0.04 -16.77 -17.35
C CYS A 328 1.30 -17.46 -16.82
N VAL A 329 1.86 -16.88 -15.78
CA VAL A 329 2.90 -17.50 -14.94
C VAL A 329 2.33 -17.69 -13.54
N ARG A 330 2.56 -18.88 -12.99
CA ARG A 330 2.11 -19.29 -11.66
C ARG A 330 3.28 -19.23 -10.69
N LEU A 331 3.10 -18.47 -9.63
CA LEU A 331 4.07 -18.31 -8.56
C LEU A 331 3.77 -19.29 -7.44
N LEU A 332 4.84 -19.87 -6.88
CA LEU A 332 4.81 -20.76 -5.72
C LEU A 332 3.99 -22.05 -5.89
N ASP A 333 3.85 -22.59 -7.11
CA ASP A 333 3.09 -23.84 -7.36
C ASP A 333 3.81 -25.07 -6.77
N PRO A 334 3.40 -25.63 -5.61
CA PRO A 334 4.01 -26.80 -5.03
C PRO A 334 3.30 -28.02 -5.60
N GLY A 335 3.82 -28.59 -6.70
CA GLY A 335 3.54 -29.98 -7.06
C GLY A 335 2.10 -30.37 -7.39
N ARG A 336 1.13 -29.45 -7.59
CA ARG A 336 -0.18 -29.83 -8.15
C ARG A 336 -0.08 -30.27 -9.62
N ALA A 337 0.89 -29.74 -10.37
CA ALA A 337 1.18 -30.16 -11.74
C ALA A 337 1.58 -31.66 -11.83
N ALA A 338 2.41 -32.15 -10.90
CA ALA A 338 2.88 -33.53 -10.93
C ALA A 338 1.78 -34.57 -10.61
N ARG A 339 0.71 -34.18 -9.91
CA ARG A 339 -0.29 -35.13 -9.37
C ARG A 339 -1.57 -35.29 -10.19
N ARG A 340 -1.77 -34.51 -11.25
CA ARG A 340 -2.93 -34.64 -12.18
C ARG A 340 -2.59 -35.20 -13.56
N GLY A 341 -1.38 -35.71 -13.77
CA GLY A 341 -1.03 -36.33 -15.06
C GLY A 341 -0.96 -35.34 -16.23
N MET A 342 -0.74 -34.04 -15.97
CA MET A 342 -0.30 -33.10 -16.98
C MET A 342 1.18 -32.85 -16.77
N GLY A 343 2.01 -33.44 -17.63
CA GLY A 343 3.45 -33.31 -17.58
C GLY A 343 3.86 -31.84 -17.67
N CYS A 344 4.41 -31.31 -16.58
CA CYS A 344 5.29 -30.16 -16.65
C CYS A 344 6.70 -30.73 -16.76
N ALA A 345 7.17 -30.90 -17.99
CA ALA A 345 8.56 -31.18 -18.27
C ALA A 345 9.40 -30.03 -17.65
N GLY A 346 10.38 -30.40 -16.84
CA GLY A 346 11.43 -29.48 -16.43
C GLY A 346 12.06 -28.85 -17.68
N ALA A 347 12.47 -27.57 -17.53
CA ALA A 347 13.30 -26.80 -18.45
C ALA A 347 13.61 -27.50 -19.79
N GLY A 348 12.63 -27.51 -20.68
CA GLY A 348 12.71 -28.18 -21.97
C GLY A 348 11.68 -27.54 -22.89
N GLU A 349 12.15 -26.99 -24.00
CA GLU A 349 11.36 -26.32 -25.02
C GLU A 349 10.18 -27.19 -25.48
N GLY A 350 8.96 -26.80 -25.10
CA GLY A 350 7.74 -27.50 -25.48
C GLY A 350 6.57 -26.53 -25.58
N ARG A 351 6.34 -25.99 -26.78
CA ARG A 351 5.18 -25.14 -27.11
C ARG A 351 3.91 -25.99 -27.18
N GLY A 352 3.17 -26.06 -26.08
CA GLY A 352 1.78 -26.54 -26.04
C GLY A 352 0.85 -25.39 -25.65
N ALA A 353 -0.07 -25.01 -26.54
CA ALA A 353 -1.06 -23.97 -26.28
C ALA A 353 -1.98 -24.37 -25.11
N GLY A 354 -1.78 -23.75 -23.94
CA GLY A 354 -2.64 -23.93 -22.76
C GLY A 354 -1.92 -24.19 -21.43
N ALA A 355 -0.61 -24.47 -21.44
CA ALA A 355 0.15 -24.72 -20.21
C ALA A 355 0.85 -23.43 -19.72
N GLY A 356 0.40 -22.86 -18.61
CA GLY A 356 1.09 -21.75 -17.96
C GLY A 356 2.48 -22.14 -17.44
N ILE A 357 3.39 -21.17 -17.30
CA ILE A 357 4.73 -21.39 -16.76
C ILE A 357 4.63 -21.42 -15.22
N GLY A 358 5.16 -22.45 -14.56
CA GLY A 358 5.24 -22.52 -13.09
C GLY A 358 6.63 -22.12 -12.58
N VAL A 359 6.68 -21.24 -11.59
CA VAL A 359 7.90 -20.84 -10.87
C VAL A 359 7.64 -20.93 -9.37
N GLY A 360 8.35 -21.78 -8.64
CA GLY A 360 8.11 -22.00 -7.22
C GLY A 360 9.28 -22.67 -6.51
N VAL A 361 9.15 -22.80 -5.18
CA VAL A 361 10.10 -23.48 -4.31
C VAL A 361 9.51 -24.82 -3.88
N GLU A 362 10.32 -25.87 -3.81
CA GLU A 362 9.88 -27.19 -3.36
C GLU A 362 9.81 -27.24 -1.82
N ILE A 363 8.71 -26.71 -1.28
CA ILE A 363 8.46 -26.58 0.17
C ILE A 363 8.57 -27.93 0.89
N ALA A 364 8.13 -29.02 0.26
CA ALA A 364 8.19 -30.34 0.87
C ALA A 364 9.63 -30.85 1.05
N ALA A 365 10.52 -30.58 0.08
CA ALA A 365 11.94 -30.90 0.18
C ALA A 365 12.63 -30.03 1.25
N ALA A 366 12.35 -28.72 1.26
CA ALA A 366 12.87 -27.81 2.29
C ALA A 366 12.43 -28.21 3.70
N LEU A 367 11.17 -28.64 3.87
CA LEU A 367 10.66 -29.13 5.14
C LEU A 367 11.31 -30.46 5.54
N HIS A 368 11.57 -31.35 4.57
CA HIS A 368 12.28 -32.60 4.83
C HIS A 368 13.72 -32.34 5.32
N GLU A 369 14.44 -31.41 4.68
CA GLU A 369 15.79 -31.00 5.11
C GLU A 369 15.77 -30.38 6.51
N LEU A 370 14.81 -29.51 6.80
CA LEU A 370 14.65 -28.91 8.12
C LEU A 370 14.36 -29.97 9.20
N VAL A 371 13.49 -30.93 8.92
CA VAL A 371 13.19 -32.03 9.85
C VAL A 371 14.42 -32.91 10.07
N ALA A 372 15.16 -33.24 9.02
CA ALA A 372 16.39 -34.02 9.10
C ALA A 372 17.46 -33.29 9.95
N LEU A 373 17.62 -31.99 9.76
CA LEU A 373 18.52 -31.15 10.57
C LEU A 373 18.14 -31.20 12.06
N LEU A 374 16.87 -30.95 12.38
CA LEU A 374 16.39 -30.96 13.76
C LEU A 374 16.51 -32.34 14.42
N GLN A 375 16.28 -33.42 13.67
CA GLN A 375 16.53 -34.78 14.13
C GLN A 375 18.01 -35.05 14.41
N GLY A 376 18.91 -34.50 13.58
CA GLY A 376 20.36 -34.52 13.79
C GLY A 376 20.78 -33.79 15.07
N CYS A 377 20.08 -32.71 15.43
CA CYS A 377 20.24 -32.01 16.70
C CYS A 377 19.60 -32.73 17.91
N GLY A 378 19.02 -33.92 17.72
CA GLY A 378 18.44 -34.73 18.79
C GLY A 378 16.95 -34.48 19.07
N HIS A 379 16.28 -33.60 18.33
CA HIS A 379 14.84 -33.40 18.47
C HIS A 379 14.06 -34.63 17.99
N ARG A 380 12.99 -34.99 18.71
CA ARG A 380 12.16 -36.19 18.43
C ARG A 380 10.66 -35.92 18.45
N ARG A 381 10.24 -34.73 18.88
CA ARG A 381 8.84 -34.29 18.96
C ARG A 381 8.74 -32.93 18.26
N PHE A 382 7.81 -32.84 17.32
CA PHE A 382 7.63 -31.66 16.48
C PHE A 382 6.16 -31.24 16.52
N ALA A 383 5.91 -29.94 16.45
CA ALA A 383 4.61 -29.37 16.16
C ALA A 383 4.79 -28.37 15.01
N VAL A 384 3.84 -28.31 14.09
CA VAL A 384 3.84 -27.38 12.97
C VAL A 384 2.71 -26.40 13.19
N LEU A 385 3.05 -25.14 13.48
CA LEU A 385 2.08 -24.07 13.66
C LEU A 385 1.85 -23.36 12.32
N ARG A 386 0.59 -23.15 11.95
CA ARG A 386 0.19 -22.44 10.73
C ARG A 386 -0.88 -21.40 11.05
N GLU A 387 -0.73 -20.17 10.57
CA GLU A 387 -1.78 -19.16 10.69
C GLU A 387 -2.92 -19.41 9.68
N ALA A 388 -4.16 -19.34 10.15
CA ALA A 388 -5.34 -19.59 9.35
C ALA A 388 -5.46 -18.58 8.18
N GLY A 389 -5.52 -19.12 6.96
CA GLY A 389 -5.81 -18.34 5.76
C GLY A 389 -4.69 -17.44 5.24
N LEU A 390 -3.43 -17.71 5.61
CA LEU A 390 -2.27 -17.15 4.89
C LEU A 390 -1.75 -18.09 3.79
N ASP A 391 -1.89 -19.41 3.90
CA ASP A 391 -1.22 -20.32 2.95
C ASP A 391 -1.98 -21.63 2.70
N ASP A 392 -2.31 -21.90 1.42
CA ASP A 392 -2.72 -23.22 0.91
C ASP A 392 -1.50 -24.13 0.63
N TRP A 393 -0.28 -23.65 0.88
CA TRP A 393 0.97 -24.29 0.47
C TRP A 393 1.50 -25.35 1.44
N LEU A 394 1.06 -25.32 2.71
CA LEU A 394 1.45 -26.28 3.74
C LEU A 394 0.22 -27.06 4.22
N ASP A 395 -0.09 -28.14 3.51
CA ASP A 395 -1.24 -29.00 3.79
C ASP A 395 -0.81 -30.40 4.30
N ALA A 396 -1.80 -31.22 4.66
CA ALA A 396 -1.57 -32.59 5.10
C ALA A 396 -0.80 -33.45 4.09
N ALA A 397 -0.88 -33.16 2.79
CA ALA A 397 -0.16 -33.90 1.76
C ALA A 397 1.31 -33.49 1.66
N VAL A 398 1.63 -32.22 1.87
CA VAL A 398 3.00 -31.70 1.97
C VAL A 398 3.68 -32.22 3.23
N LEU A 399 2.98 -32.23 4.36
CA LEU A 399 3.51 -32.82 5.61
C LEU A 399 3.83 -34.31 5.44
N ARG A 400 2.92 -35.09 4.84
CA ARG A 400 3.17 -36.51 4.55
C ARG A 400 4.38 -36.71 3.64
N HIS A 401 4.56 -35.84 2.64
CA HIS A 401 5.70 -35.93 1.73
C HIS A 401 7.03 -35.59 2.43
N ALA A 402 7.01 -34.65 3.38
CA ALA A 402 8.17 -34.33 4.21
C ALA A 402 8.47 -35.39 5.31
N GLY A 403 7.64 -36.44 5.43
CA GLY A 403 7.78 -37.48 6.46
C GLY A 403 7.16 -37.11 7.81
N LEU A 404 6.34 -36.05 7.86
CA LEU A 404 5.63 -35.61 9.05
C LEU A 404 4.19 -36.13 9.04
N ARG A 405 3.66 -36.39 10.24
CA ARG A 405 2.26 -36.79 10.36
C ARG A 405 1.34 -35.55 10.29
N PRO A 406 0.22 -35.61 9.55
CA PRO A 406 -0.71 -34.48 9.43
C PRO A 406 -1.31 -33.98 10.74
N ASP A 407 -1.43 -34.84 11.77
CA ASP A 407 -1.93 -34.50 13.11
C ASP A 407 -1.00 -33.53 13.87
N LEU A 408 0.21 -33.29 13.37
CA LEU A 408 1.14 -32.31 13.92
C LEU A 408 0.86 -30.88 13.46
N LEU A 409 -0.05 -30.69 12.50
CA LEU A 409 -0.47 -29.37 12.03
C LEU A 409 -1.48 -28.75 13.00
N VAL A 410 -1.11 -27.63 13.61
CA VAL A 410 -1.99 -26.83 14.46
C VAL A 410 -2.30 -25.53 13.74
N GLU A 411 -3.58 -25.27 13.49
CA GLU A 411 -4.03 -24.00 12.96
C GLU A 411 -4.18 -22.96 14.07
N LEU A 412 -3.52 -21.82 13.90
CA LEU A 412 -3.66 -20.65 14.75
C LEU A 412 -4.73 -19.71 14.17
N PRO A 413 -5.66 -19.19 14.99
CA PRO A 413 -6.61 -18.18 14.54
C PRO A 413 -5.91 -16.92 14.02
N ARG A 414 -6.49 -16.27 13.01
CA ARG A 414 -5.97 -14.98 12.49
C ARG A 414 -5.86 -13.97 13.62
N GLY A 415 -4.68 -13.38 13.79
CA GLY A 415 -4.43 -12.33 14.78
C GLY A 415 -4.11 -12.81 16.20
N CYS A 416 -3.78 -14.09 16.42
CA CYS A 416 -3.21 -14.55 17.69
C CYS A 416 -1.73 -14.12 17.83
N GLY A 417 -1.50 -12.82 17.99
CA GLY A 417 -0.29 -12.29 18.61
C GLY A 417 -0.42 -12.36 20.13
N ALA A 418 0.45 -13.16 20.74
CA ALA A 418 0.65 -13.42 22.17
C ALA A 418 -0.37 -14.36 22.88
N PRO A 419 0.07 -15.53 23.38
CA PRO A 419 -0.63 -16.18 24.47
C PRO A 419 -0.28 -15.46 25.78
N GLY A 420 -1.29 -14.84 26.40
CA GLY A 420 -1.29 -14.63 27.84
C GLY A 420 -1.77 -15.93 28.51
N GLU A 421 -0.83 -16.64 29.12
CA GLU A 421 -0.86 -17.29 30.44
C GLU A 421 0.40 -18.15 30.62
#